data_AF-A0A448DBB4-F1
#
_entry.id   AF-A0A448DBB4-F1
#
_cell.length_a   1.000
_cell.length_b   1.000
_cell.length_c   1.000
_cell.angle_alpha   90.00
_cell.angle_beta   90.00
_cell.angle_gamma   90.00
#
_symmetry.space_group_name_H-M   'P 1'
#
loop_
_entity.id
_entity.type
_entity.pdbx_description
1 polymer ?
#
loop_
_entity_poly.entity_id
_entity_poly.type
_entity_poly.pdbx_seq_one_letter_code
_entity_poly.pdbx_strand_id
1 'polypeptide(L)'
;MANILIVPVCVHVDMASVAKTVASGLPDAVVFNPLADASEAEQLIGAGKSDDWFDLLVGRVAELDKPNVVIQGIQNDAERAFLSVQNVELATSFNARVVFASSNECGTATRLKLAKQSFAGKNVEIMGVIGGSAEAAKDAGLPYLGKPDALEGVSKLVAPQEPRMSPAQFRFNMMESARKADKRIVLPEGAEPRTVHAAAICHEKGIARCVLLAPRPAVLAVAQEIGVELPDSVEIIDPDTLIEQYVAPMCELRKSKGLTPEQAREQLKDTVVLGTMMMAQNDVDGLVSGAIHTTANTIRPAFQLIKTAPGASIVSSVFFMLLPGQVLVYGDCAVNPNPTPEQLAEIAIQSADSAKAFGIEPRVAMISYSTGTSGAGPDVEAVAAAVELVKQQRPDIAVDGPLQYDAASVASVAKSKAPNSPVAGKATVFIFPDLNTGNCTYKAVQRNANVLSVGPMLQGLRKPVNDLSRGALVEDIVYTIALTAIQSEQMAK
;
A
#
# COMPACT_ATOMS: atom_id res chain seq x y z
N MET A 1 -15.18 11.71 -3.55
CA MET A 1 -14.27 12.82 -3.86
C MET A 1 -13.87 12.70 -5.33
N ALA A 2 -13.92 13.77 -6.11
CA ALA A 2 -13.43 13.78 -7.49
C ALA A 2 -12.27 14.75 -7.66
N ASN A 3 -11.15 14.25 -8.17
CA ASN A 3 -9.96 15.05 -8.43
C ASN A 3 -9.85 15.30 -9.94
N ILE A 4 -9.65 16.55 -10.32
CA ILE A 4 -9.51 16.97 -11.71
C ILE A 4 -8.16 17.66 -11.85
N LEU A 5 -7.26 17.10 -12.64
CA LEU A 5 -5.99 17.73 -12.99
C LEU A 5 -6.15 18.50 -14.30
N ILE A 6 -5.94 19.81 -14.24
CA ILE A 6 -5.87 20.64 -15.45
C ILE A 6 -4.41 20.67 -15.91
N VAL A 7 -4.10 20.10 -17.07
CA VAL A 7 -2.71 20.02 -17.57
C VAL A 7 -2.51 21.05 -18.68
N PRO A 8 -1.55 21.98 -18.54
CA PRO A 8 -1.25 22.95 -19.59
C PRO A 8 -0.56 22.27 -20.78
N VAL A 9 -1.04 22.59 -21.98
CA VAL A 9 -0.47 22.07 -23.25
C VAL A 9 0.20 23.16 -24.08
N CYS A 10 -0.15 24.42 -23.81
CA CYS A 10 0.40 25.59 -24.49
C CYS A 10 1.10 26.52 -23.51
N VAL A 11 2.02 27.36 -23.99
CA VAL A 11 2.90 28.18 -23.15
C VAL A 11 2.13 29.31 -22.48
N HIS A 12 1.16 29.91 -23.18
CA HIS A 12 0.46 31.11 -22.72
C HIS A 12 -0.90 30.81 -22.08
N VAL A 13 -1.04 29.66 -21.41
CA VAL A 13 -2.27 29.30 -20.70
C VAL A 13 -2.21 29.88 -19.28
N ASP A 14 -3.20 30.70 -18.91
CA ASP A 14 -3.39 31.12 -17.53
C ASP A 14 -4.03 29.99 -16.72
N MET A 15 -3.18 29.13 -16.18
CA MET A 15 -3.59 27.96 -15.39
C MET A 15 -4.40 28.33 -14.14
N ALA A 16 -4.10 29.48 -13.53
CA ALA A 16 -4.80 29.91 -12.33
C ALA A 16 -6.24 30.31 -12.64
N SER A 17 -6.44 31.06 -13.73
CA SER A 17 -7.76 31.43 -14.23
C SER A 17 -8.56 30.20 -14.67
N VAL A 18 -7.97 29.33 -15.49
CA VAL A 18 -8.67 28.12 -15.99
C VAL A 18 -9.10 27.21 -14.84
N ALA A 19 -8.23 26.94 -13.86
CA ALA A 19 -8.58 26.10 -12.72
C ALA A 19 -9.70 26.71 -11.88
N LYS A 20 -9.70 28.04 -11.67
CA LYS A 20 -10.78 28.75 -10.96
C LYS A 20 -12.11 28.65 -11.71
N THR A 21 -12.11 28.81 -13.04
CA THR A 21 -13.35 28.65 -13.81
C THR A 21 -13.88 27.22 -13.65
N VAL A 22 -13.04 26.20 -13.84
CA VAL A 22 -13.47 24.80 -13.70
C VAL A 22 -14.03 24.53 -12.30
N ALA A 23 -13.36 24.99 -11.25
CA ALA A 23 -13.86 24.86 -9.88
C ALA A 23 -15.21 25.57 -9.68
N SER A 24 -15.38 26.77 -10.23
CA SER A 24 -16.66 27.51 -10.13
C SER A 24 -17.83 26.82 -10.84
N GLY A 25 -17.55 26.00 -11.85
CA GLY A 25 -18.53 25.19 -12.56
C GLY A 25 -18.88 23.86 -11.88
N LEU A 26 -18.23 23.54 -10.76
CA LEU A 26 -18.40 22.30 -10.02
C LEU A 26 -19.01 22.55 -8.62
N PRO A 27 -19.86 21.63 -8.13
CA PRO A 27 -20.46 21.77 -6.80
C PRO A 27 -19.40 21.61 -5.70
N ASP A 28 -19.32 22.56 -4.76
CA ASP A 28 -18.41 22.51 -3.60
C ASP A 28 -16.97 22.10 -3.94
N ALA A 29 -16.41 22.74 -4.97
CA ALA A 29 -15.06 22.49 -5.44
C ALA A 29 -14.05 23.53 -4.97
N VAL A 30 -12.80 23.11 -4.77
CA VAL A 30 -11.67 23.98 -4.42
C VAL A 30 -10.52 23.80 -5.41
N VAL A 31 -9.74 24.86 -5.62
CA VAL A 31 -8.52 24.81 -6.43
C VAL A 31 -7.33 24.49 -5.53
N PHE A 32 -6.51 23.52 -5.95
CA PHE A 32 -5.26 23.16 -5.30
C PHE A 32 -4.08 23.44 -6.21
N ASN A 33 -3.06 24.12 -5.70
CA ASN A 33 -1.80 24.39 -6.41
C ASN A 33 -0.68 23.53 -5.81
N PRO A 34 -0.21 22.48 -6.51
CA PRO A 34 0.90 21.64 -6.05
C PRO A 34 2.22 22.40 -5.85
N LEU A 35 2.39 23.54 -6.51
CA LEU A 35 3.60 24.39 -6.43
C LEU A 35 3.35 25.66 -5.60
N ALA A 36 2.41 25.63 -4.66
CA ALA A 36 2.27 26.70 -3.67
C ALA A 36 3.59 26.93 -2.90
N ASP A 37 4.33 25.85 -2.62
CA ASP A 37 5.72 25.86 -2.17
C ASP A 37 6.59 25.12 -3.21
N ALA A 38 7.11 25.86 -4.19
CA ALA A 38 7.94 25.27 -5.25
C ALA A 38 9.32 24.83 -4.75
N SER A 39 9.85 25.47 -3.70
CA SER A 39 11.17 25.12 -3.15
C SER A 39 11.15 23.77 -2.44
N GLU A 40 10.05 23.44 -1.76
CA GLU A 40 9.85 22.10 -1.18
C GLU A 40 9.83 21.02 -2.28
N ALA A 41 9.13 21.27 -3.38
CA ALA A 41 9.11 20.36 -4.53
C ALA A 41 10.51 20.15 -5.11
N GLU A 42 11.26 21.24 -5.34
CA GLU A 42 12.64 21.19 -5.85
C GLU A 42 13.57 20.43 -4.92
N GLN A 43 13.49 20.67 -3.61
CA GLN A 43 14.33 20.02 -2.61
C GLN A 43 14.08 18.51 -2.55
N LEU A 44 12.81 18.10 -2.45
CA LEU A 44 12.45 16.68 -2.33
C LEU A 44 12.73 15.92 -3.63
N ILE A 45 12.33 16.47 -4.78
CA ILE A 45 12.59 15.84 -6.08
C ILE A 45 14.09 15.78 -6.36
N GLY A 46 14.84 16.85 -6.07
CA GLY A 46 16.29 16.89 -6.22
C GLY A 46 17.04 15.89 -5.34
N ALA A 47 16.47 15.52 -4.18
CA ALA A 47 16.97 14.47 -3.31
C ALA A 47 16.51 13.05 -3.70
N GLY A 48 15.77 12.88 -4.80
CA GLY A 48 15.21 11.60 -5.21
C GLY A 48 14.00 11.14 -4.37
N LYS A 49 13.41 12.04 -3.58
CA LYS A 49 12.28 11.80 -2.67
C LYS A 49 10.96 12.31 -3.26
N SER A 50 10.71 12.03 -4.54
CA SER A 50 9.47 12.43 -5.20
C SER A 50 8.23 11.82 -4.54
N ASP A 51 8.33 10.58 -4.06
CA ASP A 51 7.24 9.91 -3.34
C ASP A 51 6.83 10.67 -2.07
N ASP A 52 7.80 11.12 -1.27
CA ASP A 52 7.55 11.94 -0.07
C ASP A 52 6.79 13.23 -0.42
N TRP A 53 7.16 13.87 -1.54
CA TRP A 53 6.47 15.07 -2.01
C TRP A 53 5.01 14.77 -2.40
N PHE A 54 4.74 13.69 -3.13
CA PHE A 54 3.37 13.31 -3.46
C PHE A 54 2.54 12.94 -2.23
N ASP A 55 3.13 12.27 -1.25
CA ASP A 55 2.45 11.94 0.01
C ASP A 55 2.05 13.21 0.78
N LEU A 56 2.93 14.23 0.82
CA LEU A 56 2.62 15.54 1.39
C LEU A 56 1.48 16.24 0.65
N LEU A 57 1.50 16.23 -0.69
CA LEU A 57 0.45 16.86 -1.49
C LEU A 57 -0.90 16.16 -1.29
N VAL A 58 -0.93 14.83 -1.21
CA VAL A 58 -2.14 14.07 -0.90
C VAL A 58 -2.68 14.44 0.49
N GLY A 59 -1.80 14.58 1.48
CA GLY A 59 -2.19 15.04 2.82
C GLY A 59 -2.82 16.43 2.81
N ARG A 60 -2.18 17.40 2.14
CA ARG A 60 -2.71 18.76 1.99
C ARG A 60 -4.07 18.80 1.31
N VAL A 61 -4.29 17.95 0.30
CA VAL A 61 -5.60 17.85 -0.36
C VAL A 61 -6.64 17.22 0.57
N ALA A 62 -6.28 16.21 1.36
CA ALA A 62 -7.16 15.61 2.34
C ALA A 62 -7.61 16.62 3.42
N GLU A 63 -6.72 17.52 3.84
CA GLU A 63 -7.01 18.59 4.81
C GLU A 63 -8.01 19.63 4.31
N LEU A 64 -8.18 19.78 2.99
CA LEU A 64 -9.19 20.70 2.43
C LEU A 64 -10.62 20.25 2.74
N ASP A 65 -10.83 18.95 2.99
CA ASP A 65 -12.12 18.32 3.28
C ASP A 65 -13.21 18.71 2.26
N LYS A 66 -12.86 18.62 0.97
CA LYS A 66 -13.76 18.95 -0.15
C LYS A 66 -14.12 17.74 -0.99
N PRO A 67 -15.37 17.64 -1.46
CA PRO A 67 -15.79 16.55 -2.34
C PRO A 67 -15.17 16.66 -3.72
N ASN A 68 -14.78 17.86 -4.18
CA ASN A 68 -14.21 18.07 -5.50
C ASN A 68 -12.97 18.97 -5.42
N VAL A 69 -11.87 18.54 -6.05
CA VAL A 69 -10.60 19.29 -6.03
C VAL A 69 -10.09 19.44 -7.46
N VAL A 70 -9.88 20.69 -7.87
CA VAL A 70 -9.29 21.05 -9.17
C VAL A 70 -7.81 21.34 -8.94
N ILE A 71 -6.97 20.41 -9.36
CA ILE A 71 -5.52 20.47 -9.22
C ILE A 71 -4.94 21.23 -10.42
N GLN A 72 -4.15 22.25 -10.13
CA GLN A 72 -3.40 22.98 -11.14
C GLN A 72 -2.21 22.13 -11.61
N GLY A 73 -2.21 21.75 -12.88
CA GLY A 73 -1.05 21.14 -13.51
C GLY A 73 0.10 22.13 -13.62
N ILE A 74 1.30 21.57 -13.65
CA ILE A 74 2.54 22.31 -13.64
C ILE A 74 2.84 22.79 -15.07
N GLN A 75 2.89 24.10 -15.23
CA GLN A 75 3.29 24.75 -16.48
C GLN A 75 4.77 24.45 -16.77
N ASN A 76 5.10 24.26 -18.05
CA ASN A 76 6.50 24.19 -18.44
C ASN A 76 7.15 25.57 -18.28
N ASP A 77 8.23 25.62 -17.53
CA ASP A 77 8.99 26.80 -17.17
C ASP A 77 10.46 26.53 -17.51
N ALA A 78 11.17 27.51 -18.09
CA ALA A 78 12.56 27.34 -18.49
C ALA A 78 13.51 27.07 -17.32
N GLU A 79 13.23 27.63 -16.14
CA GLU A 79 14.02 27.45 -14.92
C GLU A 79 13.66 26.13 -14.21
N ARG A 80 12.43 25.63 -14.43
CA ARG A 80 11.86 24.46 -13.74
C ARG A 80 11.33 23.38 -14.68
N ALA A 81 11.98 23.19 -15.82
CA ALA A 81 11.47 22.36 -16.92
C ALA A 81 11.09 20.94 -16.49
N PHE A 82 11.83 20.37 -15.53
CA PHE A 82 11.64 19.02 -15.01
C PHE A 82 10.40 18.85 -14.11
N LEU A 83 9.85 19.93 -13.54
CA LEU A 83 8.65 19.83 -12.71
C LEU A 83 7.40 19.54 -13.55
N SER A 84 7.35 20.03 -14.80
CA SER A 84 6.19 19.78 -15.69
C SER A 84 6.02 18.30 -16.06
N VAL A 85 7.09 17.51 -15.97
CA VAL A 85 7.07 16.05 -16.17
C VAL A 85 6.24 15.35 -15.08
N GLN A 86 6.11 15.95 -13.90
CA GLN A 86 5.37 15.40 -12.78
C GLN A 86 3.85 15.41 -12.97
N ASN A 87 3.31 16.05 -14.01
CA ASN A 87 1.87 16.07 -14.30
C ASN A 87 1.28 14.66 -14.47
N VAL A 88 2.04 13.71 -15.02
CA VAL A 88 1.58 12.32 -15.14
C VAL A 88 1.44 11.68 -13.76
N GLU A 89 2.42 11.91 -12.89
CA GLU A 89 2.44 11.32 -11.55
C GLU A 89 1.45 12.01 -10.59
N LEU A 90 1.20 13.31 -10.77
CA LEU A 90 0.08 14.01 -10.13
C LEU A 90 -1.25 13.33 -10.48
N ALA A 91 -1.48 13.04 -11.76
CA ALA A 91 -2.74 12.42 -12.17
C ALA A 91 -2.93 11.03 -11.54
N THR A 92 -1.88 10.20 -11.50
CA THR A 92 -1.96 8.86 -10.90
C THR A 92 -2.06 8.92 -9.37
N SER A 93 -1.29 9.80 -8.72
CA SER A 93 -1.27 9.95 -7.25
C SER A 93 -2.62 10.43 -6.71
N PHE A 94 -3.28 11.34 -7.42
CA PHE A 94 -4.60 11.84 -7.04
C PHE A 94 -5.77 11.02 -7.60
N ASN A 95 -5.49 9.96 -8.38
CA ASN A 95 -6.51 9.26 -9.16
C ASN A 95 -7.38 10.24 -9.98
N ALA A 96 -6.75 11.29 -10.52
CA ALA A 96 -7.43 12.44 -11.09
C ALA A 96 -7.84 12.18 -12.55
N ARG A 97 -8.95 12.80 -12.94
CA ARG A 97 -9.32 12.99 -14.34
C ARG A 97 -8.49 14.10 -14.95
N VAL A 98 -8.00 13.90 -16.16
CA VAL A 98 -7.15 14.88 -16.84
C VAL A 98 -7.97 15.70 -17.82
N VAL A 99 -7.85 17.02 -17.73
CA VAL A 99 -8.34 17.98 -18.72
C VAL A 99 -7.17 18.78 -19.23
N PHE A 100 -7.00 18.85 -20.54
CA PHE A 100 -5.95 19.67 -21.13
C PHE A 100 -6.41 21.12 -21.24
N ALA A 101 -5.59 22.06 -20.80
CA ALA A 101 -5.79 23.48 -21.04
C ALA A 101 -4.92 23.93 -22.21
N SER A 102 -5.54 24.59 -23.18
CA SER A 102 -4.88 25.04 -24.41
C SER A 102 -5.25 26.48 -24.78
N SER A 103 -4.44 27.06 -25.65
CA SER A 103 -4.62 28.40 -26.23
C SER A 103 -4.60 28.30 -27.76
N ASN A 104 -4.99 29.37 -28.47
CA ASN A 104 -4.96 29.42 -29.94
C ASN A 104 -3.55 29.67 -30.49
N GLU A 105 -2.60 28.81 -30.14
CA GLU A 105 -1.22 28.86 -30.62
C GLU A 105 -1.02 27.93 -31.84
N CYS A 106 -0.04 28.26 -32.68
CA CYS A 106 0.37 27.37 -33.77
C CYS A 106 0.85 26.02 -33.21
N GLY A 107 0.41 24.91 -33.80
CA GLY A 107 0.81 23.55 -33.39
C GLY A 107 0.04 22.97 -32.20
N THR A 108 -1.00 23.64 -31.70
CA THR A 108 -1.80 23.18 -30.54
C THR A 108 -2.33 21.74 -30.71
N ALA A 109 -2.85 21.39 -31.89
CA ALA A 109 -3.34 20.03 -32.15
C ALA A 109 -2.23 18.96 -31.99
N THR A 110 -1.02 19.26 -32.45
CA THR A 110 0.15 18.37 -32.28
C THR A 110 0.53 18.24 -30.81
N ARG A 111 0.56 19.35 -30.05
CA ARG A 111 0.86 19.32 -28.62
C ARG A 111 -0.18 18.54 -27.83
N LEU A 112 -1.47 18.67 -28.18
CA LEU A 112 -2.56 17.87 -27.57
C LEU A 112 -2.39 16.38 -27.82
N LYS A 113 -1.98 15.97 -29.03
CA LYS A 113 -1.67 14.56 -29.33
C LYS A 113 -0.49 14.04 -28.51
N LEU A 114 0.58 14.83 -28.39
CA LEU A 114 1.75 14.47 -27.57
C LEU A 114 1.40 14.40 -26.08
N ALA A 115 0.64 15.37 -25.58
CA ALA A 115 0.15 15.37 -24.20
C ALA A 115 -0.71 14.13 -23.94
N LYS A 116 -1.69 13.82 -24.79
CA LYS A 116 -2.49 12.59 -24.70
C LYS A 116 -1.61 11.33 -24.68
N GLN A 117 -0.58 11.28 -25.53
CA GLN A 117 0.33 10.14 -25.60
C GLN A 117 1.19 9.97 -24.33
N SER A 118 1.52 11.07 -23.62
CA SER A 118 2.29 10.99 -22.36
C SER A 118 1.55 10.26 -21.24
N PHE A 119 0.21 10.20 -21.31
CA PHE A 119 -0.64 9.43 -20.38
C PHE A 119 -0.98 8.02 -20.90
N ALA A 120 -0.49 7.62 -22.09
CA ALA A 120 -0.80 6.31 -22.65
C ALA A 120 -0.28 5.18 -21.75
N GLY A 121 -1.12 4.16 -21.52
CA GLY A 121 -0.80 3.05 -20.62
C GLY A 121 -0.90 3.38 -19.13
N LYS A 122 -1.16 4.64 -18.76
CA LYS A 122 -1.48 5.02 -17.39
C LYS A 122 -2.97 4.84 -17.15
N ASN A 123 -3.32 4.48 -15.92
CA ASN A 123 -4.70 4.24 -15.54
C ASN A 123 -5.42 5.58 -15.26
N VAL A 124 -5.48 6.48 -16.24
CA VAL A 124 -5.97 7.86 -16.10
C VAL A 124 -7.03 8.12 -17.17
N GLU A 125 -8.14 8.76 -16.78
CA GLU A 125 -9.21 9.14 -17.69
C GLU A 125 -8.98 10.57 -18.22
N ILE A 126 -8.86 10.72 -19.55
CA ILE A 126 -8.71 12.02 -20.21
C ILE A 126 -10.10 12.50 -20.66
N MET A 127 -10.56 13.61 -20.07
CA MET A 127 -11.93 14.10 -20.24
C MET A 127 -12.11 15.05 -21.41
N GLY A 128 -11.04 15.74 -21.84
CA GLY A 128 -11.11 16.64 -22.98
C GLY A 128 -10.16 17.83 -22.88
N VAL A 129 -10.51 18.88 -23.61
CA VAL A 129 -9.72 20.11 -23.77
C VAL A 129 -10.56 21.34 -23.43
N ILE A 130 -9.99 22.25 -22.65
CA ILE A 130 -10.53 23.60 -22.36
C ILE A 130 -9.65 24.64 -23.06
N GLY A 131 -10.29 25.67 -23.62
CA GLY A 131 -9.61 26.73 -24.35
C GLY A 131 -9.09 26.27 -25.71
N GLY A 132 -8.40 27.15 -26.43
CA GLY A 132 -8.03 26.90 -27.83
C GLY A 132 -9.26 26.78 -28.75
N SER A 133 -9.13 26.01 -29.83
CA SER A 133 -10.19 25.80 -30.83
C SER A 133 -10.77 24.39 -30.79
N ALA A 134 -12.06 24.26 -31.13
CA ALA A 134 -12.75 22.97 -31.20
C ALA A 134 -12.13 22.06 -32.28
N GLU A 135 -11.62 22.65 -33.36
CA GLU A 135 -10.92 21.94 -34.43
C GLU A 135 -9.65 21.26 -33.90
N ALA A 136 -8.84 21.94 -33.09
CA ALA A 136 -7.61 21.37 -32.54
C ALA A 136 -7.90 20.19 -31.60
N ALA A 137 -8.95 20.29 -30.77
CA ALA A 137 -9.40 19.19 -29.91
C ALA A 137 -9.90 17.99 -30.73
N LYS A 138 -10.70 18.24 -31.77
CA LYS A 138 -11.19 17.22 -32.69
C LYS A 138 -10.05 16.51 -33.41
N ASP A 139 -9.05 17.25 -33.89
CA ASP A 139 -7.88 16.70 -34.58
C ASP A 139 -7.04 15.81 -33.66
N ALA A 140 -7.00 16.10 -32.35
CA ALA A 140 -6.36 15.27 -31.33
C ALA A 140 -7.23 14.08 -30.87
N GLY A 141 -8.46 13.97 -31.37
CA GLY A 141 -9.43 12.95 -30.96
C GLY A 141 -9.79 13.08 -29.48
N LEU A 142 -10.06 14.31 -29.03
CA LEU A 142 -10.44 14.66 -27.67
C LEU A 142 -11.75 15.47 -27.67
N PRO A 143 -12.63 15.27 -26.66
CA PRO A 143 -13.80 16.13 -26.48
C PRO A 143 -13.39 17.61 -26.25
N TYR A 144 -14.13 18.53 -26.85
CA TYR A 144 -14.00 19.96 -26.56
C TYR A 144 -14.96 20.33 -25.43
N LEU A 145 -14.45 20.94 -24.36
CA LEU A 145 -15.21 21.32 -23.16
C LEU A 145 -15.53 22.82 -23.12
N GLY A 146 -15.27 23.54 -24.22
CA GLY A 146 -15.56 24.97 -24.34
C GLY A 146 -14.37 25.88 -23.99
N LYS A 147 -14.66 27.18 -23.97
CA LYS A 147 -13.69 28.22 -23.61
C LYS A 147 -13.73 28.48 -22.09
N PRO A 148 -12.67 29.06 -21.49
CA PRO A 148 -12.66 29.35 -20.06
C PRO A 148 -13.77 30.28 -19.55
N ASP A 149 -14.50 30.97 -20.43
CA ASP A 149 -15.65 31.83 -20.12
C ASP A 149 -17.00 31.16 -20.43
N ALA A 150 -17.01 30.03 -21.14
CA ALA A 150 -18.19 29.28 -21.55
C ALA A 150 -17.87 27.78 -21.60
N LEU A 151 -17.83 27.14 -20.42
CA LEU A 151 -17.55 25.71 -20.31
C LEU A 151 -18.81 24.87 -20.52
N GLU A 152 -18.64 23.73 -21.20
CA GLU A 152 -19.70 22.77 -21.49
C GLU A 152 -19.40 21.41 -20.85
N GLY A 153 -20.42 20.75 -20.29
CA GLY A 153 -20.29 19.37 -19.81
C GLY A 153 -19.40 19.18 -18.57
N VAL A 154 -19.08 20.25 -17.83
CA VAL A 154 -18.23 20.23 -16.62
C VAL A 154 -18.76 19.26 -15.56
N SER A 155 -20.08 19.09 -15.45
CA SER A 155 -20.71 18.14 -14.54
C SER A 155 -20.27 16.68 -14.77
N LYS A 156 -19.82 16.32 -15.98
CA LYS A 156 -19.27 14.98 -16.26
C LYS A 156 -17.93 14.75 -15.58
N LEU A 157 -17.18 15.81 -15.24
CA LEU A 157 -15.88 15.70 -14.57
C LEU A 157 -16.00 15.16 -13.14
N VAL A 158 -17.19 15.25 -12.53
CA VAL A 158 -17.48 14.76 -11.17
C VAL A 158 -18.38 13.52 -11.17
N ALA A 159 -18.54 12.85 -12.32
CA ALA A 159 -19.27 11.59 -12.39
C ALA A 159 -18.63 10.53 -11.47
N PRO A 160 -19.41 9.61 -10.88
CA PRO A 160 -18.85 8.52 -10.08
C PRO A 160 -17.78 7.75 -10.84
N GLN A 161 -16.66 7.48 -10.17
CA GLN A 161 -15.55 6.67 -10.69
C GLN A 161 -15.39 5.43 -9.83
N GLU A 162 -14.90 4.33 -10.41
CA GLU A 162 -14.48 3.19 -9.59
C GLU A 162 -13.38 3.66 -8.62
N PRO A 163 -13.57 3.47 -7.30
CA PRO A 163 -12.59 3.88 -6.32
C PRO A 163 -11.31 3.07 -6.50
N ARG A 164 -10.18 3.77 -6.53
CA ARG A 164 -8.85 3.16 -6.60
C ARG A 164 -7.97 3.81 -5.56
N MET A 165 -7.23 2.98 -4.85
CA MET A 165 -6.22 3.42 -3.90
C MET A 165 -4.92 3.66 -4.67
N SER A 166 -4.44 4.91 -4.77
CA SER A 166 -3.12 5.19 -5.33
C SER A 166 -2.01 4.86 -4.32
N PRO A 167 -0.77 4.62 -4.76
CA PRO A 167 0.37 4.45 -3.86
C PRO A 167 0.53 5.58 -2.84
N ALA A 168 0.47 6.84 -3.29
CA ALA A 168 0.63 8.00 -2.42
C ALA A 168 -0.50 8.11 -1.38
N GLN A 169 -1.75 7.88 -1.79
CA GLN A 169 -2.89 7.85 -0.86
C GLN A 169 -2.77 6.70 0.16
N PHE A 170 -2.32 5.53 -0.28
CA PHE A 170 -2.12 4.39 0.61
C PHE A 170 -1.05 4.68 1.67
N ARG A 171 0.11 5.19 1.26
CA ARG A 171 1.20 5.55 2.19
C ARG A 171 0.75 6.62 3.18
N PHE A 172 0.10 7.69 2.69
CA PHE A 172 -0.44 8.74 3.55
C PHE A 172 -1.44 8.17 4.57
N ASN A 173 -2.44 7.41 4.12
CA ASN A 173 -3.46 6.82 5.00
C ASN A 173 -2.86 5.87 6.03
N MET A 174 -1.89 5.06 5.63
CA MET A 174 -1.18 4.13 6.51
C MET A 174 -0.40 4.89 7.58
N MET A 175 0.38 5.92 7.19
CA MET A 175 1.14 6.72 8.15
C MET A 175 0.24 7.44 9.16
N GLU A 176 -0.85 8.05 8.68
CA GLU A 176 -1.83 8.71 9.55
C GLU A 176 -2.53 7.73 10.50
N SER A 177 -2.88 6.54 10.02
CA SER A 177 -3.53 5.53 10.84
C SER A 177 -2.57 4.98 11.91
N ALA A 178 -1.29 4.78 11.57
CA ALA A 178 -0.27 4.35 12.52
C ALA A 178 -0.03 5.40 13.61
N ARG A 179 0.11 6.69 13.24
CA ARG A 179 0.23 7.81 14.19
C ARG A 179 -0.93 7.86 15.17
N LYS A 180 -2.17 7.72 14.67
CA LYS A 180 -3.38 7.71 15.50
C LYS A 180 -3.46 6.50 16.42
N ALA A 181 -2.89 5.37 16.02
CA ALA A 181 -2.88 4.14 16.81
C ALA A 181 -1.94 4.23 18.02
N ASP A 182 -0.84 5.01 17.93
CA ASP A 182 0.17 5.23 18.98
C ASP A 182 0.58 3.94 19.73
N LYS A 183 0.92 2.91 18.97
CA LYS A 183 1.22 1.58 19.52
C LYS A 183 2.69 1.41 19.86
N ARG A 184 2.95 0.63 20.91
CA ARG A 184 4.28 0.25 21.36
C ARG A 184 4.73 -1.03 20.65
N ILE A 185 5.70 -0.92 19.73
CA ILE A 185 6.12 -2.02 18.85
C ILE A 185 7.52 -2.49 19.23
N VAL A 186 7.66 -3.78 19.55
CA VAL A 186 8.96 -4.37 19.89
C VAL A 186 9.74 -4.77 18.64
N LEU A 187 11.04 -4.46 18.65
CA LEU A 187 12.00 -4.75 17.61
C LEU A 187 13.12 -5.64 18.21
N PRO A 188 12.99 -6.98 18.10
CA PRO A 188 13.95 -7.94 18.64
C PRO A 188 15.38 -7.80 18.13
N GLU A 189 15.56 -7.21 16.95
CA GLU A 189 16.84 -7.02 16.28
C GLU A 189 17.41 -5.62 16.62
N GLY A 190 17.39 -5.26 17.92
CA GLY A 190 17.53 -3.88 18.39
C GLY A 190 18.88 -3.20 18.14
N ALA A 191 19.92 -3.96 17.76
CA ALA A 191 21.24 -3.45 17.36
C ALA A 191 21.53 -3.69 15.86
N GLU A 192 20.50 -3.95 15.05
CA GLU A 192 20.65 -4.09 13.61
C GLU A 192 20.56 -2.69 12.94
N PRO A 193 21.51 -2.31 12.06
CA PRO A 193 21.59 -0.94 11.54
C PRO A 193 20.33 -0.38 10.90
N ARG A 194 19.61 -1.18 10.10
CA ARG A 194 18.38 -0.72 9.44
C ARG A 194 17.23 -0.58 10.44
N THR A 195 17.17 -1.47 11.42
CA THR A 195 16.19 -1.48 12.50
C THR A 195 16.36 -0.26 13.41
N VAL A 196 17.61 0.07 13.76
CA VAL A 196 17.94 1.29 14.52
C VAL A 196 17.52 2.55 13.75
N HIS A 197 17.86 2.62 12.46
CA HIS A 197 17.47 3.75 11.62
C HIS A 197 15.94 3.87 11.49
N ALA A 198 15.24 2.77 11.27
CA ALA A 198 13.79 2.75 11.18
C ALA A 198 13.12 3.18 12.49
N ALA A 199 13.67 2.79 13.64
CA ALA A 199 13.17 3.22 14.94
C ALA A 199 13.31 4.74 15.14
N ALA A 200 14.43 5.33 14.71
CA ALA A 200 14.62 6.78 14.74
C ALA A 200 13.59 7.51 13.86
N ILE A 201 13.38 7.04 12.62
CA ILE A 201 12.38 7.61 11.70
C ILE A 201 10.97 7.47 12.28
N CYS A 202 10.62 6.30 12.84
CA CYS A 202 9.31 6.08 13.45
C CYS A 202 9.07 7.02 14.63
N HIS A 203 10.11 7.31 15.42
CA HIS A 203 10.04 8.28 16.50
C HIS A 203 9.84 9.71 15.98
N GLU A 204 10.71 10.17 15.07
CA GLU A 204 10.66 11.52 14.49
C GLU A 204 9.30 11.82 13.82
N LYS A 205 8.76 10.83 13.11
CA LYS A 205 7.48 10.94 12.38
C LYS A 205 6.25 10.57 13.23
N GLY A 206 6.42 10.19 14.49
CA GLY A 206 5.34 9.80 15.41
C GLY A 206 4.57 8.54 15.00
N ILE A 207 5.19 7.63 14.23
CA ILE A 207 4.53 6.46 13.63
C ILE A 207 4.19 5.40 14.69
N ALA A 208 5.12 5.14 15.61
CA ALA A 208 4.99 4.16 16.68
C ALA A 208 6.01 4.41 17.79
N ARG A 209 5.74 3.87 18.99
CA ARG A 209 6.69 3.85 20.10
C ARG A 209 7.54 2.58 20.01
N CYS A 210 8.67 2.67 19.29
CA CYS A 210 9.56 1.53 19.08
C CYS A 210 10.34 1.15 20.35
N VAL A 211 10.46 -0.16 20.60
CA VAL A 211 11.25 -0.74 21.69
C VAL A 211 12.36 -1.60 21.11
N LEU A 212 13.60 -1.14 21.18
CA LEU A 212 14.77 -1.87 20.70
C LEU A 212 15.25 -2.85 21.77
N LEU A 213 15.30 -4.14 21.45
CA LEU A 213 15.84 -5.17 22.34
C LEU A 213 17.31 -5.42 22.04
N ALA A 214 18.20 -4.76 22.79
CA ALA A 214 19.65 -4.94 22.73
C ALA A 214 20.33 -4.18 23.89
N PRO A 215 21.57 -4.53 24.28
CA PRO A 215 22.35 -3.72 25.20
C PRO A 215 22.52 -2.29 24.69
N ARG A 216 22.20 -1.29 25.53
CA ARG A 216 22.25 0.14 25.15
C ARG A 216 23.56 0.58 24.49
N PRO A 217 24.76 0.17 24.96
CA PRO A 217 26.01 0.53 24.29
C PRO A 217 26.11 0.03 22.84
N ALA A 218 25.54 -1.14 22.53
CA ALA A 218 25.57 -1.70 21.18
C ALA A 218 24.67 -0.89 20.22
N VAL A 219 23.48 -0.51 20.68
CA VAL A 219 22.54 0.32 19.90
C VAL A 219 23.14 1.69 19.60
N LEU A 220 23.74 2.35 20.59
CA LEU A 220 24.36 3.67 20.42
C LEU A 220 25.58 3.62 19.50
N ALA A 221 26.39 2.55 19.57
CA ALA A 221 27.52 2.36 18.66
C ALA A 221 27.05 2.24 17.19
N VAL A 222 25.98 1.47 16.95
CA VAL A 222 25.38 1.32 15.63
C VAL A 222 24.80 2.63 15.12
N ALA A 223 24.08 3.37 15.97
CA ALA A 223 23.53 4.68 15.63
C ALA A 223 24.63 5.68 15.22
N GLN A 224 25.75 5.69 15.96
CA GLN A 224 26.93 6.49 15.64
C GLN A 224 27.55 6.08 14.30
N GLU A 225 27.68 4.77 14.03
CA GLU A 225 28.26 4.23 12.79
C GLU A 225 27.46 4.66 11.54
N ILE A 226 26.13 4.65 11.64
CA ILE A 226 25.24 5.04 10.53
C ILE A 226 24.93 6.55 10.48
N GLY A 227 25.50 7.34 11.41
CA GLY A 227 25.28 8.79 11.47
C GLY A 227 23.86 9.20 11.85
N VAL A 228 23.15 8.37 12.62
CA VAL A 228 21.79 8.63 13.10
C VAL A 228 21.84 9.03 14.57
N GLU A 229 21.25 10.16 14.91
CA GLU A 229 21.03 10.55 16.30
C GLU A 229 19.77 9.84 16.82
N LEU A 230 19.91 9.01 17.85
CA LEU A 230 18.78 8.37 18.52
C LEU A 230 18.26 9.29 19.63
N PRO A 231 16.99 9.72 19.58
CA PRO A 231 16.38 10.49 20.65
C PRO A 231 16.38 9.70 21.97
N ASP A 232 16.60 10.38 23.10
CA ASP A 232 16.59 9.76 24.44
C ASP A 232 15.26 9.07 24.79
N SER A 233 14.18 9.51 24.14
CA SER A 233 12.83 8.97 24.21
C SER A 233 12.64 7.64 23.48
N VAL A 234 13.58 7.21 22.63
CA VAL A 234 13.54 5.88 22.02
C VAL A 234 13.90 4.85 23.09
N GLU A 235 12.98 3.90 23.30
CA GLU A 235 13.15 2.90 24.34
C GLU A 235 14.14 1.82 23.90
N ILE A 236 15.15 1.58 24.73
CA ILE A 236 16.15 0.53 24.55
C ILE A 236 16.17 -0.31 25.81
N ILE A 237 15.86 -1.60 25.69
CA ILE A 237 15.82 -2.52 26.82
C ILE A 237 16.88 -3.60 26.61
N ASP A 238 17.70 -3.81 27.65
CA ASP A 238 18.63 -4.93 27.69
C ASP A 238 17.85 -6.25 27.87
N PRO A 239 17.90 -7.18 26.90
CA PRO A 239 17.14 -8.43 26.93
C PRO A 239 17.38 -9.26 28.21
N ASP A 240 18.62 -9.27 28.73
CA ASP A 240 18.99 -10.10 29.88
C ASP A 240 18.25 -9.69 31.16
N THR A 241 17.87 -8.41 31.26
CA THR A 241 17.14 -7.87 32.41
C THR A 241 15.67 -8.34 32.48
N LEU A 242 15.13 -8.81 31.34
CA LEU A 242 13.72 -9.20 31.21
C LEU A 242 13.50 -10.71 31.35
N ILE A 243 14.54 -11.54 31.26
CA ILE A 243 14.39 -13.01 31.16
C ILE A 243 13.54 -13.56 32.32
N GLU A 244 13.91 -13.27 33.57
CA GLU A 244 13.22 -13.84 34.74
C GLU A 244 11.75 -13.42 34.84
N GLN A 245 11.39 -12.23 34.34
CA GLN A 245 9.99 -11.76 34.31
C GLN A 245 9.09 -12.70 33.51
N TYR A 246 9.60 -13.31 32.44
CA TYR A 246 8.79 -14.11 31.51
C TYR A 246 8.90 -15.62 31.69
N VAL A 247 9.78 -16.12 32.56
CA VAL A 247 9.97 -17.57 32.80
C VAL A 247 8.68 -18.25 33.25
N ALA A 248 8.09 -17.79 34.36
CA ALA A 248 6.88 -18.41 34.90
C ALA A 248 5.66 -18.28 33.95
N PRO A 249 5.38 -17.10 33.34
CA PRO A 249 4.33 -16.98 32.34
C PRO A 249 4.52 -17.90 31.12
N MET A 250 5.76 -18.04 30.60
CA MET A 250 6.04 -18.90 29.45
C MET A 250 5.83 -20.39 29.79
N CYS A 251 6.24 -20.83 30.98
CA CYS A 251 5.97 -22.17 31.48
C CYS A 251 4.47 -22.46 31.55
N GLU A 252 3.64 -21.53 32.02
CA GLU A 252 2.19 -21.72 32.07
C GLU A 252 1.58 -21.80 30.66
N LEU A 253 1.95 -20.88 29.74
CA LEU A 253 1.50 -20.91 28.35
C LEU A 253 1.85 -22.22 27.64
N ARG A 254 2.99 -22.83 27.99
CA ARG A 254 3.52 -24.06 27.38
C ARG A 254 3.42 -25.28 28.30
N LYS A 255 2.57 -25.25 29.32
CA LYS A 255 2.39 -26.33 30.30
C LYS A 255 2.01 -27.67 29.66
N SER A 256 1.18 -27.65 28.61
CA SER A 256 0.79 -28.85 27.85
C SER A 256 1.96 -29.52 27.11
N LYS A 257 3.09 -28.82 26.97
CA LYS A 257 4.33 -29.34 26.37
C LYS A 257 5.40 -29.64 27.42
N GLY A 258 5.12 -29.44 28.72
CA GLY A 258 6.04 -29.76 29.81
C GLY A 258 7.28 -28.86 29.87
N LEU A 259 7.19 -27.60 29.43
CA LEU A 259 8.32 -26.66 29.44
C LEU A 259 8.78 -26.36 30.88
N THR A 260 10.03 -26.68 31.21
CA THR A 260 10.60 -26.38 32.54
C THR A 260 11.11 -24.94 32.65
N PRO A 261 11.25 -24.37 33.86
CA PRO A 261 11.81 -23.03 34.05
C PRO A 261 13.21 -22.85 33.44
N GLU A 262 14.07 -23.87 33.51
CA GLU A 262 15.42 -23.84 32.95
C GLU A 262 15.38 -23.79 31.41
N GLN A 263 14.48 -24.56 30.80
CA GLN A 263 14.27 -24.52 29.35
C GLN A 263 13.66 -23.19 28.89
N ALA A 264 12.75 -22.62 29.69
CA ALA A 264 12.17 -21.32 29.41
C ALA A 264 13.24 -20.21 29.44
N ARG A 265 14.10 -20.18 30.47
CA ARG A 265 15.24 -19.25 30.55
C ARG A 265 16.13 -19.31 29.33
N GLU A 266 16.47 -20.53 28.87
CA GLU A 266 17.32 -20.69 27.70
C GLU A 266 16.65 -20.19 26.42
N GLN A 267 15.35 -20.47 26.24
CA GLN A 267 14.60 -19.99 25.08
C GLN A 267 14.40 -18.47 25.10
N LEU A 268 14.27 -17.86 26.28
CA LEU A 268 14.08 -16.41 26.45
C LEU A 268 15.35 -15.59 26.15
N LYS A 269 16.50 -16.24 25.95
CA LYS A 269 17.71 -15.56 25.44
C LYS A 269 17.58 -15.18 23.95
N ASP A 270 16.70 -15.87 23.21
CA ASP A 270 16.35 -15.46 21.86
C ASP A 270 15.43 -14.23 21.93
N THR A 271 15.88 -13.11 21.37
CA THR A 271 15.15 -11.83 21.48
C THR A 271 13.78 -11.87 20.80
N VAL A 272 13.59 -12.73 19.79
CA VAL A 272 12.28 -12.90 19.13
C VAL A 272 11.33 -13.64 20.06
N VAL A 273 11.81 -14.68 20.76
CA VAL A 273 11.02 -15.38 21.79
C VAL A 273 10.68 -14.44 22.94
N LEU A 274 11.67 -13.66 23.42
CA LEU A 274 11.48 -12.68 24.47
C LEU A 274 10.44 -11.62 24.07
N GLY A 275 10.60 -11.00 22.89
CA GLY A 275 9.64 -10.03 22.36
C GLY A 275 8.24 -10.62 22.17
N THR A 276 8.15 -11.89 21.76
CA THR A 276 6.86 -12.59 21.67
C THR A 276 6.22 -12.78 23.04
N MET A 277 7.01 -13.04 24.09
CA MET A 277 6.50 -13.12 25.47
C MET A 277 6.07 -11.76 26.01
N MET A 278 6.81 -10.68 25.73
CA MET A 278 6.38 -9.31 26.03
C MET A 278 5.00 -9.03 25.42
N MET A 279 4.84 -9.39 24.15
CA MET A 279 3.56 -9.22 23.46
C MET A 279 2.48 -10.14 24.04
N ALA A 280 2.80 -11.39 24.38
CA ALA A 280 1.85 -12.33 25.01
C ALA A 280 1.30 -11.80 26.34
N GLN A 281 2.15 -11.16 27.15
CA GLN A 281 1.79 -10.53 28.42
C GLN A 281 1.15 -9.13 28.29
N ASN A 282 1.03 -8.59 27.06
CA ASN A 282 0.54 -7.23 26.78
C ASN A 282 1.47 -6.11 27.26
N ASP A 283 2.77 -6.40 27.43
CA ASP A 283 3.74 -5.34 27.71
C ASP A 283 4.00 -4.51 26.44
N VAL A 284 3.82 -5.08 25.25
CA VAL A 284 3.89 -4.40 23.96
C VAL A 284 2.70 -4.77 23.07
N ASP A 285 2.42 -3.91 22.10
CA ASP A 285 1.23 -3.96 21.25
C ASP A 285 1.44 -4.75 19.95
N GLY A 286 2.70 -4.98 19.55
CA GLY A 286 3.06 -5.72 18.35
C GLY A 286 4.55 -6.00 18.22
N LEU A 287 4.93 -6.89 17.31
CA LEU A 287 6.32 -7.32 17.07
C LEU A 287 6.68 -7.26 15.59
N VAL A 288 7.87 -6.71 15.27
CA VAL A 288 8.46 -6.74 13.93
C VAL A 288 9.89 -7.28 14.01
N SER A 289 10.19 -8.33 13.24
CA SER A 289 11.51 -8.99 13.18
C SER A 289 11.77 -9.57 11.79
N GLY A 290 12.98 -10.04 11.49
CA GLY A 290 13.31 -10.75 10.24
C GLY A 290 14.38 -10.05 9.38
N ALA A 291 14.92 -8.91 9.82
CA ALA A 291 16.03 -8.25 9.15
C ALA A 291 17.30 -9.12 9.15
N ILE A 292 17.48 -9.94 10.19
CA ILE A 292 18.56 -10.94 10.30
C ILE A 292 18.05 -12.35 10.63
N HIS A 293 16.90 -12.47 11.28
CA HIS A 293 16.27 -13.76 11.56
C HIS A 293 15.62 -14.38 10.31
N THR A 294 15.43 -15.69 10.33
CA THR A 294 14.63 -16.36 9.28
C THR A 294 13.14 -16.20 9.57
N THR A 295 12.31 -16.21 8.53
CA THR A 295 10.84 -16.22 8.66
C THR A 295 10.35 -17.32 9.62
N ALA A 296 10.98 -18.50 9.58
CA ALA A 296 10.65 -19.58 10.50
C ALA A 296 10.98 -19.25 11.98
N ASN A 297 12.03 -18.47 12.24
CA ASN A 297 12.40 -18.03 13.59
C ASN A 297 11.46 -16.92 14.08
N THR A 298 10.97 -16.04 13.21
CA THR A 298 9.96 -15.02 13.55
C THR A 298 8.59 -15.65 13.85
N ILE A 299 8.16 -16.57 12.99
CA ILE A 299 6.79 -17.10 13.00
C ILE A 299 6.59 -18.21 14.05
N ARG A 300 7.60 -19.05 14.30
CA ARG A 300 7.47 -20.19 15.22
C ARG A 300 7.12 -19.77 16.66
N PRO A 301 7.77 -18.77 17.28
CA PRO A 301 7.38 -18.28 18.61
C PRO A 301 5.95 -17.74 18.62
N ALA A 302 5.55 -16.99 17.58
CA ALA A 302 4.19 -16.47 17.46
C ALA A 302 3.15 -17.60 17.48
N PHE A 303 3.36 -18.70 16.73
CA PHE A 303 2.47 -19.85 16.79
C PHE A 303 2.44 -20.54 18.16
N GLN A 304 3.58 -20.64 18.84
CA GLN A 304 3.67 -21.33 20.12
C GLN A 304 3.03 -20.55 21.26
N LEU A 305 3.17 -19.23 21.25
CA LEU A 305 2.85 -18.36 22.39
C LEU A 305 1.59 -17.52 22.17
N ILE A 306 1.36 -17.04 20.95
CA ILE A 306 0.24 -16.14 20.59
C ILE A 306 -0.93 -16.94 20.01
N LYS A 307 -0.62 -17.90 19.12
CA LYS A 307 -1.57 -18.77 18.41
C LYS A 307 -2.49 -18.00 17.44
N THR A 308 -3.32 -18.75 16.71
CA THR A 308 -4.29 -18.18 15.77
C THR A 308 -5.45 -17.50 16.49
N ALA A 309 -6.01 -16.48 15.83
CA ALA A 309 -7.25 -15.81 16.23
C ALA A 309 -8.41 -16.81 16.34
N PRO A 310 -9.42 -16.56 17.19
CA PRO A 310 -10.63 -17.38 17.21
C PRO A 310 -11.24 -17.50 15.81
N GLY A 311 -11.53 -18.72 15.36
CA GLY A 311 -12.07 -19.00 14.03
C GLY A 311 -11.03 -19.12 12.91
N ALA A 312 -9.76 -18.74 13.15
CA ALA A 312 -8.67 -18.97 12.20
C ALA A 312 -7.98 -20.31 12.47
N SER A 313 -7.87 -21.15 11.45
CA SER A 313 -7.16 -22.42 11.49
C SER A 313 -5.70 -22.27 11.06
N ILE A 314 -5.39 -21.23 10.27
CA ILE A 314 -4.06 -20.96 9.74
C ILE A 314 -3.68 -19.49 9.87
N VAL A 315 -2.37 -19.24 9.79
CA VAL A 315 -1.83 -17.90 9.55
C VAL A 315 -1.44 -17.82 8.08
N SER A 316 -1.76 -16.71 7.45
CA SER A 316 -1.37 -16.42 6.07
C SER A 316 -0.63 -15.10 5.99
N SER A 317 -0.19 -14.70 4.79
CA SER A 317 0.46 -13.41 4.59
C SER A 317 -0.06 -12.70 3.35
N VAL A 318 -0.03 -11.38 3.40
CA VAL A 318 -0.22 -10.55 2.20
C VAL A 318 0.89 -9.53 2.01
N PHE A 319 1.08 -9.12 0.76
CA PHE A 319 1.81 -7.93 0.40
C PHE A 319 0.86 -6.90 -0.22
N PHE A 320 1.03 -5.64 0.15
CA PHE A 320 0.45 -4.52 -0.57
C PHE A 320 1.42 -4.11 -1.69
N MET A 321 1.04 -4.38 -2.92
CA MET A 321 1.81 -4.07 -4.12
C MET A 321 1.41 -2.68 -4.62
N LEU A 322 2.28 -1.68 -4.43
CA LEU A 322 2.04 -0.30 -4.85
C LEU A 322 2.39 -0.14 -6.32
N LEU A 323 1.49 -0.60 -7.20
CA LEU A 323 1.66 -0.49 -8.64
C LEU A 323 1.36 0.94 -9.13
N PRO A 324 1.89 1.35 -10.30
CA PRO A 324 1.55 2.64 -10.90
C PRO A 324 0.04 2.79 -11.07
N GLY A 325 -0.55 3.73 -10.33
CA GLY A 325 -1.98 4.07 -10.39
C GLY A 325 -2.92 3.18 -9.57
N GLN A 326 -2.44 2.15 -8.85
CA GLN A 326 -3.26 1.40 -7.90
C GLN A 326 -2.46 0.54 -6.91
N VAL A 327 -3.00 0.32 -5.71
CA VAL A 327 -2.50 -0.68 -4.75
C VAL A 327 -3.30 -1.97 -4.86
N LEU A 328 -2.60 -3.09 -5.00
CA LEU A 328 -3.19 -4.44 -5.02
C LEU A 328 -2.71 -5.25 -3.81
N VAL A 329 -3.48 -6.25 -3.41
CA VAL A 329 -3.14 -7.17 -2.30
C VAL A 329 -2.82 -8.54 -2.87
N TYR A 330 -1.65 -9.08 -2.56
CA TYR A 330 -1.16 -10.38 -3.04
C TYR A 330 -1.00 -11.31 -1.83
N GLY A 331 -1.65 -12.47 -1.84
CA GLY A 331 -1.51 -13.48 -0.78
C GLY A 331 -1.83 -14.90 -1.27
N ASP A 332 -1.46 -15.98 -0.61
CA ASP A 332 -0.35 -16.05 0.33
C ASP A 332 0.99 -16.08 -0.44
N CYS A 333 1.98 -15.36 0.07
CA CYS A 333 3.28 -15.20 -0.58
C CYS A 333 4.48 -15.58 0.33
N ALA A 334 4.26 -15.94 1.59
CA ALA A 334 5.33 -16.21 2.54
C ALA A 334 5.12 -17.42 3.47
N VAL A 335 3.89 -17.87 3.74
CA VAL A 335 3.65 -18.81 4.86
C VAL A 335 3.30 -20.23 4.41
N ASN A 336 2.26 -20.41 3.61
CA ASN A 336 1.64 -21.72 3.34
C ASN A 336 2.11 -22.31 2.01
N PRO A 337 2.93 -23.40 2.00
CA PRO A 337 3.51 -23.94 0.77
C PRO A 337 2.49 -24.46 -0.24
N ASN A 338 1.57 -25.32 0.22
CA ASN A 338 0.56 -25.98 -0.59
C ASN A 338 -0.76 -26.01 0.21
N PRO A 339 -1.51 -24.89 0.25
CA PRO A 339 -2.75 -24.82 1.02
C PRO A 339 -3.81 -25.78 0.46
N THR A 340 -4.60 -26.40 1.33
CA THR A 340 -5.81 -27.14 0.92
C THR A 340 -6.89 -26.17 0.42
N PRO A 341 -7.96 -26.63 -0.27
CA PRO A 341 -9.06 -25.75 -0.68
C PRO A 341 -9.68 -24.95 0.48
N GLU A 342 -9.82 -25.56 1.64
CA GLU A 342 -10.34 -24.90 2.86
C GLU A 342 -9.39 -23.82 3.35
N GLN A 343 -8.08 -24.12 3.38
CA GLN A 343 -7.05 -23.16 3.74
C GLN A 343 -6.99 -22.00 2.73
N LEU A 344 -7.11 -22.30 1.44
CA LEU A 344 -7.10 -21.30 0.38
C LEU A 344 -8.33 -20.37 0.46
N ALA A 345 -9.50 -20.92 0.82
CA ALA A 345 -10.69 -20.12 1.12
C ALA A 345 -10.48 -19.23 2.37
N GLU A 346 -9.83 -19.76 3.42
CA GLU A 346 -9.51 -18.97 4.61
C GLU A 346 -8.52 -17.83 4.30
N ILE A 347 -7.47 -18.08 3.50
CA ILE A 347 -6.53 -17.06 3.01
C ILE A 347 -7.28 -15.95 2.27
N ALA A 348 -8.21 -16.32 1.39
CA ALA A 348 -9.01 -15.37 0.63
C ALA A 348 -9.86 -14.46 1.52
N ILE A 349 -10.51 -15.04 2.53
CA ILE A 349 -11.33 -14.29 3.50
C ILE A 349 -10.45 -13.34 4.33
N GLN A 350 -9.35 -13.85 4.91
CA GLN A 350 -8.39 -13.04 5.70
C GLN A 350 -7.82 -11.89 4.87
N SER A 351 -7.51 -12.14 3.60
CA SER A 351 -6.96 -11.14 2.67
C SER A 351 -8.00 -10.09 2.27
N ALA A 352 -9.26 -10.48 2.07
CA ALA A 352 -10.35 -9.55 1.78
C ALA A 352 -10.62 -8.61 2.96
N ASP A 353 -10.66 -9.16 4.18
CA ASP A 353 -10.85 -8.38 5.40
C ASP A 353 -9.68 -7.41 5.61
N SER A 354 -8.45 -7.87 5.36
CA SER A 354 -7.26 -7.01 5.39
C SER A 354 -7.29 -5.91 4.34
N ALA A 355 -7.64 -6.23 3.09
CA ALA A 355 -7.77 -5.21 2.03
C ALA A 355 -8.76 -4.12 2.45
N LYS A 356 -9.94 -4.52 2.93
CA LYS A 356 -10.98 -3.61 3.41
C LYS A 356 -10.50 -2.75 4.58
N ALA A 357 -9.79 -3.35 5.53
CA ALA A 357 -9.25 -2.65 6.70
C ALA A 357 -8.24 -1.54 6.33
N PHE A 358 -7.57 -1.67 5.19
CA PHE A 358 -6.67 -0.67 4.63
C PHE A 358 -7.32 0.20 3.52
N GLY A 359 -8.65 0.20 3.43
CA GLY A 359 -9.40 1.05 2.51
C GLY A 359 -9.38 0.59 1.04
N ILE A 360 -8.97 -0.66 0.79
CA ILE A 360 -9.00 -1.28 -0.54
C ILE A 360 -10.27 -2.11 -0.64
N GLU A 361 -11.16 -1.76 -1.58
CA GLU A 361 -12.39 -2.52 -1.83
C GLU A 361 -12.06 -3.96 -2.28
N PRO A 362 -12.48 -5.01 -1.56
CA PRO A 362 -12.06 -6.37 -1.85
C PRO A 362 -12.78 -6.97 -3.06
N ARG A 363 -12.03 -7.20 -4.14
CA ARG A 363 -12.43 -8.00 -5.31
C ARG A 363 -11.41 -9.11 -5.48
N VAL A 364 -11.77 -10.28 -4.97
CA VAL A 364 -10.86 -11.41 -4.76
C VAL A 364 -10.81 -12.30 -6.00
N ALA A 365 -9.68 -12.30 -6.68
CA ALA A 365 -9.39 -13.23 -7.76
C ALA A 365 -8.60 -14.42 -7.21
N MET A 366 -9.18 -15.62 -7.30
CA MET A 366 -8.50 -16.87 -6.98
C MET A 366 -7.71 -17.32 -8.21
N ILE A 367 -6.38 -17.20 -8.13
CA ILE A 367 -5.48 -17.31 -9.28
C ILE A 367 -5.20 -18.77 -9.62
N SER A 368 -5.18 -19.06 -10.91
CA SER A 368 -4.82 -20.36 -11.48
C SER A 368 -4.22 -20.20 -12.87
N TYR A 369 -3.67 -21.28 -13.43
CA TYR A 369 -3.27 -21.31 -14.84
C TYR A 369 -4.46 -21.44 -15.79
N SER A 370 -5.68 -21.63 -15.28
CA SER A 370 -6.94 -21.73 -16.05
C SER A 370 -7.95 -20.64 -15.68
N THR A 371 -8.89 -20.34 -16.58
CA THR A 371 -10.01 -19.42 -16.36
C THR A 371 -11.34 -20.15 -16.60
N GLY A 372 -12.20 -20.19 -15.58
CA GLY A 372 -13.48 -20.90 -15.66
C GLY A 372 -13.27 -22.39 -15.91
N THR A 373 -13.81 -22.90 -17.02
CA THR A 373 -13.71 -24.32 -17.42
C THR A 373 -12.69 -24.56 -18.54
N SER A 374 -11.79 -23.60 -18.83
CA SER A 374 -10.86 -23.70 -19.98
C SER A 374 -9.77 -24.76 -19.79
N GLY A 375 -9.54 -25.20 -18.56
CA GLY A 375 -8.62 -26.25 -18.19
C GLY A 375 -9.22 -27.08 -17.05
N ALA A 376 -8.67 -28.26 -16.83
CA ALA A 376 -9.07 -29.18 -15.78
C ALA A 376 -7.82 -29.78 -15.12
N GLY A 377 -7.95 -30.23 -13.88
CA GLY A 377 -6.88 -30.85 -13.12
C GLY A 377 -6.95 -30.51 -11.64
N PRO A 378 -6.21 -31.24 -10.79
CA PRO A 378 -6.30 -31.14 -9.33
C PRO A 378 -6.12 -29.71 -8.82
N ASP A 379 -5.16 -28.94 -9.37
CA ASP A 379 -4.89 -27.57 -8.92
C ASP A 379 -6.00 -26.60 -9.31
N VAL A 380 -6.62 -26.78 -10.48
CA VAL A 380 -7.76 -25.96 -10.93
C VAL A 380 -9.00 -26.28 -10.10
N GLU A 381 -9.24 -27.57 -9.84
CA GLU A 381 -10.35 -28.05 -9.03
C GLU A 381 -10.23 -27.61 -7.57
N ALA A 382 -9.01 -27.60 -7.02
CA ALA A 382 -8.75 -27.09 -5.67
C ALA A 382 -9.09 -25.60 -5.55
N VAL A 383 -8.68 -24.78 -6.53
CA VAL A 383 -9.03 -23.35 -6.58
C VAL A 383 -10.54 -23.16 -6.74
N ALA A 384 -11.20 -23.94 -7.60
CA ALA A 384 -12.65 -23.87 -7.79
C ALA A 384 -13.42 -24.24 -6.51
N ALA A 385 -12.98 -25.28 -5.80
CA ALA A 385 -13.55 -25.67 -4.52
C ALA A 385 -13.38 -24.57 -3.47
N ALA A 386 -12.21 -23.92 -3.41
CA ALA A 386 -11.98 -22.79 -2.51
C ALA A 386 -12.93 -21.61 -2.79
N VAL A 387 -13.17 -21.27 -4.06
CA VAL A 387 -14.12 -20.21 -4.45
C VAL A 387 -15.52 -20.49 -3.91
N GLU A 388 -16.01 -21.73 -4.06
CA GLU A 388 -17.33 -22.10 -3.56
C GLU A 388 -17.42 -22.05 -2.04
N LEU A 389 -16.35 -22.44 -1.34
CA LEU A 389 -16.26 -22.30 0.12
C LEU A 389 -16.33 -20.83 0.56
N VAL A 390 -15.61 -19.92 -0.12
CA VAL A 390 -15.67 -18.48 0.19
C VAL A 390 -17.09 -17.94 -0.01
N LYS A 391 -17.75 -18.26 -1.14
CA LYS A 391 -19.12 -17.81 -1.41
C LYS A 391 -20.13 -18.31 -0.37
N GLN A 392 -19.95 -19.53 0.13
CA GLN A 392 -20.80 -20.11 1.17
C GLN A 392 -20.60 -19.44 2.53
N GLN A 393 -19.34 -19.21 2.91
CA GLN A 393 -18.99 -18.68 4.23
C GLN A 393 -19.14 -17.15 4.33
N ARG A 394 -18.83 -16.43 3.26
CA ARG A 394 -18.78 -14.97 3.16
C ARG A 394 -19.37 -14.48 1.83
N PRO A 395 -20.70 -14.59 1.65
CA PRO A 395 -21.38 -14.15 0.42
C PRO A 395 -21.29 -12.63 0.17
N ASP A 396 -20.85 -11.85 1.16
CA ASP A 396 -20.56 -10.42 1.05
C ASP A 396 -19.27 -10.11 0.27
N ILE A 397 -18.36 -11.08 0.14
CA ILE A 397 -17.09 -10.91 -0.58
C ILE A 397 -17.31 -11.13 -2.08
N ALA A 398 -16.95 -10.14 -2.90
CA ALA A 398 -16.86 -10.31 -4.33
C ALA A 398 -15.65 -11.21 -4.66
N VAL A 399 -15.90 -12.50 -4.86
CA VAL A 399 -14.89 -13.52 -5.19
C VAL A 399 -15.19 -14.20 -6.51
N ASP A 400 -14.16 -14.43 -7.33
CA ASP A 400 -14.26 -15.28 -8.52
C ASP A 400 -12.97 -16.03 -8.81
N GLY A 401 -13.10 -17.14 -9.51
CA GLY A 401 -12.03 -18.08 -9.78
C GLY A 401 -12.54 -19.43 -10.26
N PRO A 402 -11.67 -20.29 -10.80
CA PRO A 402 -10.25 -20.03 -11.09
C PRO A 402 -10.09 -18.97 -12.19
N LEU A 403 -9.16 -18.04 -12.01
CA LEU A 403 -8.84 -17.00 -12.99
C LEU A 403 -7.35 -17.00 -13.33
N GLN A 404 -7.02 -16.86 -14.61
CA GLN A 404 -5.67 -16.49 -15.01
C GLN A 404 -5.38 -15.04 -14.61
N TYR A 405 -4.11 -14.74 -14.37
CA TYR A 405 -3.69 -13.41 -13.95
C TYR A 405 -4.10 -12.30 -14.94
N ASP A 406 -4.05 -12.57 -16.25
CA ASP A 406 -4.48 -11.64 -17.29
C ASP A 406 -6.00 -11.39 -17.25
N ALA A 407 -6.81 -12.44 -17.05
CA ALA A 407 -8.25 -12.34 -16.86
C ALA A 407 -8.61 -11.57 -15.58
N ALA A 408 -7.85 -11.73 -14.50
CA ALA A 408 -8.06 -11.02 -13.25
C ALA A 408 -7.72 -9.52 -13.34
N SER A 409 -6.67 -9.16 -14.09
CA SER A 409 -6.09 -7.80 -14.08
C SER A 409 -6.45 -6.93 -15.30
N VAL A 410 -6.75 -7.50 -16.46
CA VAL A 410 -6.93 -6.75 -17.71
C VAL A 410 -8.39 -6.81 -18.17
N ALA A 411 -9.10 -5.67 -18.12
CA ALA A 411 -10.52 -5.57 -18.47
C ALA A 411 -10.88 -6.10 -19.87
N SER A 412 -10.01 -5.88 -20.88
CA SER A 412 -10.24 -6.40 -22.23
C SER A 412 -10.15 -7.92 -22.31
N VAL A 413 -9.24 -8.54 -21.55
CA VAL A 413 -9.10 -10.00 -21.46
C VAL A 413 -10.26 -10.58 -20.65
N ALA A 414 -10.63 -9.95 -19.54
CA ALA A 414 -11.79 -10.32 -18.73
C ALA A 414 -13.08 -10.37 -19.55
N LYS A 415 -13.32 -9.37 -20.40
CA LYS A 415 -14.49 -9.34 -21.29
C LYS A 415 -14.55 -10.54 -22.25
N SER A 416 -13.39 -11.10 -22.61
CA SER A 416 -13.31 -12.29 -23.46
C SER A 416 -13.43 -13.59 -22.67
N LYS A 417 -12.67 -13.73 -21.58
CA LYS A 417 -12.53 -14.99 -20.83
C LYS A 417 -13.56 -15.18 -19.70
N ALA A 418 -14.06 -14.10 -19.10
CA ALA A 418 -14.95 -14.11 -17.95
C ALA A 418 -15.92 -12.89 -17.95
N PRO A 419 -16.75 -12.70 -19.00
CA PRO A 419 -17.54 -11.48 -19.22
C PRO A 419 -18.56 -11.13 -18.14
N ASN A 420 -19.05 -12.13 -17.40
CA ASN A 420 -20.07 -11.96 -16.37
C ASN A 420 -19.49 -11.93 -14.95
N SER A 421 -18.16 -11.96 -14.82
CA SER A 421 -17.48 -11.95 -13.54
C SER A 421 -17.59 -10.57 -12.86
N PRO A 422 -17.94 -10.51 -11.57
CA PRO A 422 -17.88 -9.25 -10.80
C PRO A 422 -16.44 -8.84 -10.45
N VAL A 423 -15.46 -9.72 -10.66
CA VAL A 423 -14.06 -9.56 -10.25
C VAL A 423 -13.10 -9.44 -11.44
N ALA A 424 -13.29 -10.23 -12.50
CA ALA A 424 -12.35 -10.29 -13.61
C ALA A 424 -12.13 -8.90 -14.25
N GLY A 425 -10.85 -8.57 -14.48
CA GLY A 425 -10.41 -7.29 -15.01
C GLY A 425 -10.46 -6.13 -14.03
N LYS A 426 -10.91 -6.38 -12.79
CA LYS A 426 -11.11 -5.41 -11.72
C LYS A 426 -10.60 -5.91 -10.37
N ALA A 427 -9.85 -7.01 -10.36
CA ALA A 427 -9.40 -7.62 -9.11
C ALA A 427 -8.47 -6.67 -8.35
N THR A 428 -8.67 -6.59 -7.04
CA THR A 428 -7.84 -5.81 -6.11
C THR A 428 -7.09 -6.72 -5.14
N VAL A 429 -7.56 -7.95 -4.96
CA VAL A 429 -6.96 -8.97 -4.10
C VAL A 429 -6.70 -10.22 -4.95
N PHE A 430 -5.46 -10.69 -4.95
CA PHE A 430 -4.97 -11.80 -5.76
C PHE A 430 -4.54 -12.93 -4.82
N ILE A 431 -5.27 -14.05 -4.88
CA ILE A 431 -5.01 -15.22 -4.04
C ILE A 431 -4.30 -16.29 -4.86
N PHE A 432 -3.02 -16.54 -4.56
CA PHE A 432 -2.19 -17.51 -5.25
C PHE A 432 -2.45 -18.93 -4.75
N PRO A 433 -2.40 -19.94 -5.65
CA PRO A 433 -2.76 -21.32 -5.30
C PRO A 433 -1.72 -22.00 -4.41
N ASP A 434 -0.46 -21.55 -4.44
CA ASP A 434 0.66 -22.11 -3.70
C ASP A 434 1.77 -21.07 -3.50
N LEU A 435 2.70 -21.36 -2.60
CA LEU A 435 3.79 -20.45 -2.23
C LEU A 435 4.82 -20.23 -3.34
N ASN A 436 5.09 -21.22 -4.20
CA ASN A 436 6.02 -21.02 -5.30
C ASN A 436 5.45 -19.99 -6.28
N THR A 437 4.17 -20.12 -6.62
CA THR A 437 3.47 -19.18 -7.48
C THR A 437 3.41 -17.80 -6.84
N GLY A 438 2.96 -17.69 -5.58
CA GLY A 438 2.86 -16.41 -4.88
C GLY A 438 4.21 -15.72 -4.71
N ASN A 439 5.22 -16.42 -4.18
CA ASN A 439 6.54 -15.87 -3.89
C ASN A 439 7.28 -15.41 -5.15
N CYS A 440 7.31 -16.26 -6.19
CA CYS A 440 7.93 -15.90 -7.46
C CYS A 440 7.23 -14.70 -8.10
N THR A 441 5.89 -14.67 -8.08
CA THR A 441 5.12 -13.61 -8.75
C THR A 441 5.33 -12.25 -8.10
N TYR A 442 5.16 -12.11 -6.78
CA TYR A 442 5.31 -10.78 -6.17
C TYR A 442 6.73 -10.24 -6.32
N LYS A 443 7.75 -11.11 -6.20
CA LYS A 443 9.16 -10.70 -6.40
C LYS A 443 9.45 -10.31 -7.83
N ALA A 444 8.94 -11.09 -8.80
CA ALA A 444 9.11 -10.76 -10.21
C ALA A 444 8.47 -9.41 -10.54
N VAL A 445 7.26 -9.15 -10.04
CA VAL A 445 6.58 -7.86 -10.20
C VAL A 445 7.35 -6.74 -9.51
N GLN A 446 7.73 -6.92 -8.23
CA GLN A 446 8.51 -5.94 -7.47
C GLN A 446 9.77 -5.51 -8.22
N ARG A 447 10.57 -6.49 -8.67
CA ARG A 447 11.89 -6.23 -9.27
C ARG A 447 11.82 -5.70 -10.69
N ASN A 448 10.88 -6.18 -11.52
CA ASN A 448 10.80 -5.78 -12.92
C ASN A 448 9.95 -4.51 -13.12
N ALA A 449 8.98 -4.25 -12.24
CA ALA A 449 8.19 -3.02 -12.29
C ALA A 449 8.77 -1.89 -11.43
N ASN A 450 9.82 -2.17 -10.65
CA ASN A 450 10.45 -1.24 -9.71
C ASN A 450 9.41 -0.59 -8.78
N VAL A 451 8.57 -1.42 -8.18
CA VAL A 451 7.46 -0.99 -7.32
C VAL A 451 7.76 -1.31 -5.86
N LEU A 452 7.27 -0.45 -4.97
CA LEU A 452 7.28 -0.73 -3.54
C LEU A 452 6.28 -1.87 -3.22
N SER A 453 6.71 -2.77 -2.35
CA SER A 453 5.93 -3.91 -1.88
C SER A 453 5.96 -3.90 -0.36
N VAL A 454 4.85 -3.52 0.27
CA VAL A 454 4.76 -3.42 1.72
C VAL A 454 4.28 -4.75 2.30
N GLY A 455 5.10 -5.38 3.15
CA GLY A 455 4.82 -6.68 3.78
C GLY A 455 6.05 -7.59 3.86
N PRO A 456 5.89 -8.88 4.19
CA PRO A 456 4.61 -9.57 4.37
C PRO A 456 3.90 -9.14 5.65
N MET A 457 2.61 -8.80 5.53
CA MET A 457 1.73 -8.64 6.67
C MET A 457 1.10 -9.99 7.02
N LEU A 458 1.40 -10.54 8.20
CA LEU A 458 0.80 -11.78 8.67
C LEU A 458 -0.65 -11.56 9.11
N GLN A 459 -1.48 -12.55 8.86
CA GLN A 459 -2.92 -12.52 9.12
C GLN A 459 -3.34 -13.79 9.88
N GLY A 460 -4.39 -13.68 10.68
CA GLY A 460 -4.94 -14.82 11.43
C GLY A 460 -4.27 -15.11 12.78
N LEU A 461 -3.33 -14.28 13.25
CA LEU A 461 -2.79 -14.33 14.61
C LEU A 461 -3.67 -13.54 15.61
N ARG A 462 -3.65 -13.91 16.91
CA ARG A 462 -4.36 -13.16 17.98
C ARG A 462 -3.77 -11.80 18.29
N LYS A 463 -2.48 -11.62 18.02
CA LYS A 463 -1.73 -10.39 18.23
C LYS A 463 -0.79 -10.18 17.04
N PRO A 464 -0.51 -8.93 16.66
CA PRO A 464 0.18 -8.64 15.42
C PRO A 464 1.68 -8.94 15.53
N VAL A 465 2.13 -9.91 14.74
CA VAL A 465 3.53 -10.24 14.52
C VAL A 465 3.79 -10.16 13.04
N ASN A 466 4.80 -9.42 12.62
CA ASN A 466 5.18 -9.35 11.22
C ASN A 466 6.65 -9.71 11.01
N ASP A 467 6.89 -10.37 9.88
CA ASP A 467 8.21 -10.77 9.42
C ASP A 467 8.72 -9.80 8.37
N LEU A 468 10.03 -9.56 8.38
CA LEU A 468 10.74 -8.80 7.38
C LEU A 468 11.50 -9.74 6.46
N SER A 469 11.72 -9.30 5.22
CA SER A 469 12.75 -9.96 4.41
C SER A 469 14.14 -9.57 4.93
N ARG A 470 15.09 -10.50 4.94
CA ARG A 470 16.50 -10.18 5.20
C ARG A 470 17.08 -9.13 4.24
N GLY A 471 16.50 -9.00 3.05
CA GLY A 471 16.84 -7.96 2.07
C GLY A 471 16.01 -6.68 2.21
N ALA A 472 15.26 -6.49 3.29
CA ALA A 472 14.44 -5.30 3.54
C ALA A 472 15.31 -4.06 3.64
N LEU A 473 14.81 -2.97 3.07
CA LEU A 473 15.33 -1.62 3.20
C LEU A 473 14.81 -0.98 4.50
N VAL A 474 15.42 0.12 4.94
CA VAL A 474 14.96 0.89 6.11
C VAL A 474 13.48 1.27 5.96
N GLU A 475 13.09 1.70 4.76
CA GLU A 475 11.72 2.08 4.45
C GLU A 475 10.73 0.92 4.61
N ASP A 476 11.11 -0.29 4.18
CA ASP A 476 10.28 -1.50 4.35
C ASP A 476 10.03 -1.78 5.84
N ILE A 477 11.03 -1.56 6.70
CA ILE A 477 10.90 -1.72 8.16
C ILE A 477 9.94 -0.68 8.73
N VAL A 478 10.07 0.59 8.33
CA VAL A 478 9.17 1.67 8.76
C VAL A 478 7.72 1.35 8.37
N TYR A 479 7.47 0.91 7.15
CA TYR A 479 6.13 0.52 6.72
C TYR A 479 5.59 -0.70 7.47
N THR A 480 6.44 -1.70 7.75
CA THR A 480 6.04 -2.89 8.50
C THR A 480 5.69 -2.55 9.95
N ILE A 481 6.43 -1.62 10.58
CA ILE A 481 6.09 -1.08 11.91
C ILE A 481 4.73 -0.38 11.86
N ALA A 482 4.50 0.47 10.86
CA ALA A 482 3.22 1.17 10.68
C ALA A 482 2.05 0.18 10.50
N LEU A 483 2.21 -0.84 9.66
CA LEU A 483 1.22 -1.91 9.48
C LEU A 483 0.93 -2.62 10.81
N THR A 484 1.96 -2.97 11.57
CA THR A 484 1.83 -3.69 12.84
C THR A 484 1.06 -2.86 13.87
N ALA A 485 1.32 -1.55 13.93
CA ALA A 485 0.58 -0.63 14.79
C ALA A 485 -0.91 -0.57 14.41
N ILE A 486 -1.22 -0.48 13.11
CA ILE A 486 -2.60 -0.47 12.61
C ILE A 486 -3.31 -1.79 12.92
N GLN A 487 -2.66 -2.94 12.69
CA GLN A 487 -3.24 -4.24 13.01
C GLN A 487 -3.54 -4.37 14.52
N SER A 488 -2.65 -3.87 15.38
CA SER A 488 -2.87 -3.88 16.82
C SER A 488 -4.12 -3.09 17.22
N GLU A 489 -4.30 -1.88 16.66
CA GLU A 489 -5.48 -1.06 16.90
C GLU A 489 -6.77 -1.70 16.38
N GLN A 490 -6.70 -2.43 15.26
CA GLN A 490 -7.85 -3.15 14.72
C GLN A 490 -8.24 -4.37 15.58
N MET A 491 -7.25 -5.09 16.13
CA MET A 491 -7.48 -6.26 16.99
C MET A 491 -7.91 -5.91 18.42
N ALA A 492 -7.71 -4.66 18.85
CA ALA A 492 -8.14 -4.18 20.16
C ALA A 492 -9.64 -3.83 20.24
N LYS A 493 -10.32 -3.72 19.09
CA LYS A 493 -11.76 -3.45 18.95
C LYS A 493 -12.54 -4.76 18.92
#